data_AF-A0A382ACC3-F1
#
_entry.id   AF-A0A382ACC3-F1
#
_cell.length_a   1.000
_cell.length_b   1.000
_cell.length_c   1.000
_cell.angle_alpha   90.00
_cell.angle_beta   90.00
_cell.angle_gamma   90.00
#
_symmetry.space_group_name_H-M   'P 1'
#
loop_
_entity.id
_entity.type
_entity.pdbx_description
1 polymer ?
#
loop_
_entity_poly.entity_id
_entity_poly.type
_entity_poly.pdbx_seq_one_letter_code
_entity_poly.pdbx_strand_id
1 'polypeptide(L)' 'MVADLFHYGHANFLKQARQCGDYLIVGIHSDQVVGGYKRLPIMSM' A
#
# COMPACT_ATOMS: atom_id res chain seq x y z
N MET A 1 1.49 2.74 3.09
CA MET A 1 1.54 1.28 2.84
C MET A 1 2.61 0.98 1.80
N VAL A 2 3.09 -0.26 1.72
CA VAL A 2 4.06 -0.66 0.68
C VAL A 2 3.37 -1.09 -0.61
N ALA A 3 2.25 -1.83 -0.51
CA ALA A 3 1.43 -2.26 -1.66
C ALA A 3 2.13 -3.14 -2.72
N ASP A 4 3.35 -3.63 -2.44
CA ASP A 4 4.08 -4.55 -3.32
C ASP A 4 3.27 -5.82 -3.60
N LEU A 5 3.36 -6.33 -4.83
CA LEU A 5 2.51 -7.41 -5.35
C LEU A 5 1.01 -7.17 -5.08
N PHE A 6 0.49 -6.03 -5.52
CA PHE A 6 -0.90 -5.66 -5.25
C PHE A 6 -1.91 -6.74 -5.66
N HIS A 7 -2.85 -7.07 -4.77
CA HIS A 7 -3.75 -8.21 -4.94
C HIS A 7 -5.07 -8.00 -4.17
N TYR A 8 -6.02 -8.93 -4.29
CA TYR A 8 -7.36 -8.83 -3.70
C TYR A 8 -7.37 -8.45 -2.21
N GLY A 9 -6.45 -8.99 -1.40
CA GLY A 9 -6.32 -8.61 0.02
C GLY A 9 -6.11 -7.10 0.24
N HIS A 10 -5.25 -6.45 -0.56
CA HIS A 10 -5.04 -5.00 -0.50
C HIS A 10 -6.29 -4.23 -0.92
N ALA A 11 -6.95 -4.65 -2.01
CA ALA A 11 -8.19 -4.03 -2.48
C ALA A 11 -9.31 -4.16 -1.44
N ASN A 12 -9.45 -5.31 -0.79
CA ASN A 12 -10.47 -5.53 0.24
C ASN A 12 -10.20 -4.69 1.49
N PHE A 13 -8.92 -4.55 1.89
CA PHE A 13 -8.53 -3.63 2.96
C PHE A 13 -8.91 -2.17 2.63
N LEU A 14 -8.59 -1.71 1.43
CA LEU A 14 -8.93 -0.35 0.99
C LEU A 14 -10.45 -0.15 0.86
N LYS A 15 -11.19 -1.17 0.43
CA LYS A 15 -12.66 -1.16 0.38
C LYS A 15 -13.25 -0.96 1.77
N GLN A 16 -12.75 -1.67 2.78
CA GLN A 16 -13.18 -1.50 4.17
C GLN A 16 -12.80 -0.11 4.69
N ALA A 17 -11.57 0.35 4.43
CA ALA A 17 -11.14 1.70 4.84
C ALA A 17 -12.00 2.81 4.22
N ARG A 18 -12.41 2.66 2.95
CA ARG A 18 -13.30 3.62 2.26
C ARG A 18 -14.70 3.69 2.86
N GLN A 19 -15.15 2.68 3.61
CA GLN A 19 -16.45 2.72 4.30
C GLN A 19 -16.45 3.67 5.52
N CYS A 20 -15.29 4.09 5.99
CA CYS A 20 -15.15 4.97 7.16
C CYS A 20 -15.27 6.48 6.85
N GLY A 21 -15.62 6.86 5.63
CA GLY A 21 -15.80 8.27 5.25
C GLY A 21 -16.08 8.44 3.75
N ASP A 22 -16.09 9.67 3.26
CA ASP A 22 -16.47 9.98 1.87
C ASP A 22 -15.28 10.00 0.90
N TYR A 23 -14.06 10.06 1.43
CA TYR A 23 -12.83 10.12 0.65
C TYR A 23 -11.72 9.34 1.34
N LEU A 24 -10.93 8.59 0.57
CA LEU A 24 -9.82 7.78 1.08
C LEU A 24 -8.52 8.22 0.39
N ILE A 25 -7.57 8.70 1.19
CA ILE A 25 -6.20 9.00 0.74
C ILE A 25 -5.30 7.84 1.19
N VAL A 26 -4.49 7.31 0.26
CA VAL A 26 -3.59 6.19 0.53
C VAL A 26 -2.16 6.64 0.27
N GLY A 27 -1.35 6.75 1.33
CA GLY A 27 0.09 7.01 1.18
C GLY A 27 0.85 5.74 0.82
N ILE A 28 1.71 5.80 -0.20
CA ILE A 28 2.62 4.72 -0.60
C ILE A 28 4.06 5.09 -0.23
N HIS A 29 4.82 4.16 0.34
CA HIS A 29 6.24 4.38 0.63
C HIS A 29 7.08 4.15 -0.63
N SER A 30 8.10 4.99 -0.85
CA SER A 30 9.07 4.78 -1.92
C SER A 30 9.96 3.56 -1.65
N ASP A 31 10.50 2.98 -2.71
CA ASP A 31 11.41 1.82 -2.63
C ASP A 31 12.62 2.08 -1.72
N GLN A 32 13.16 3.31 -1.74
CA GLN A 32 14.26 3.72 -0.86
C GLN A 32 13.88 3.63 0.62
N VAL A 33 12.70 4.14 0.99
CA VAL A 33 12.22 4.10 2.37
C VAL A 33 11.99 2.65 2.79
N VAL A 34 11.38 1.84 1.92
CA VAL A 34 11.12 0.41 2.19
C VAL A 34 12.39 -0.39 2.39
N GLY A 35 13.39 -0.19 1.53
CA GLY A 35 14.70 -0.84 1.62
C GLY A 35 15.47 -0.55 2.92
N GLY A 36 15.12 0.54 3.62
CA GLY A 36 15.73 0.89 4.90
C GLY A 36 15.24 0.06 6.09
N TYR A 37 14.07 -0.58 6.00
CA TYR A 37 13.49 -1.34 7.12
C TYR A 37 13.01 -2.76 6.76
N LYS A 38 12.98 -3.13 5.48
CA LYS A 38 12.73 -4.50 5.02
C LYS A 38 13.32 -4.73 3.61
N ARG A 39 13.12 -5.93 3.05
CA ARG A 39 13.53 -6.24 1.66
C ARG A 39 12.95 -5.23 0.65
N LEU A 40 13.70 -4.98 -0.41
CA LEU A 40 13.23 -4.18 -1.54
C LEU A 40 11.95 -4.78 -2.15
N PRO A 41 10.98 -3.93 -2.55
CA PRO A 41 9.80 -4.37 -3.28
C PRO A 41 10.15 -5.10 -4.59
N ILE A 42 9.27 -5.99 -5.03
CA ILE A 42 9.38 -6.64 -6.35
C ILE A 42 8.83 -5.70 -7.44
N MET A 43 7.72 -5.03 -7.17
CA MET A 43 7.16 -3.98 -8.02
C MET A 43 7.67 -2.63 -7.56
N SER A 44 8.33 -1.89 -8.44
CA SER A 44 8.82 -0.54 -8.15
C SER A 44 7.69 0.48 -8.13
N MET A 45 7.79 1.46 -7.23
CA MET A 45 6.83 2.57 -7.10
C MET A 45 7.52 3.93 -7.11
#